data_AF-A0A948ZKL9-F1
#
_entry.id   AF-A0A948ZKL9-F1
#
_cell.length_a   1.000
_cell.length_b   1.000
_cell.length_c   1.000
_cell.angle_alpha   90.00
_cell.angle_beta   90.00
_cell.angle_gamma   90.00
#
_symmetry.space_group_name_H-M   'P 1'
#
loop_
_entity.id
_entity.type
_entity.pdbx_description
1 polymer ?
#
loop_
_entity_poly.entity_id
_entity_poly.type
_entity_poly.pdbx_seq_one_letter_code
_entity_poly.pdbx_strand_id
1 'polypeptide(L)'
;MSTLTPELRQAVDAAGEQPVPIIDPETNQRYVLLRAEVYERLHVLFDRGSLSEREQRFLLQEAGKRAGWDDPEMDVYNDLDPRK
;
A
#
# COMPACT_ATOMS: atom_id res chain seq x y z
N MET A 1 -0.39 -23.64 -6.64
CA MET A 1 0.29 -23.47 -5.35
C MET A 1 1.61 -24.21 -5.41
N SER A 2 2.73 -23.52 -5.22
CA SER A 2 4.03 -24.16 -4.98
C SER A 2 4.13 -24.54 -3.49
N THR A 3 4.80 -25.65 -3.19
CA THR A 3 5.02 -26.13 -1.82
C THR A 3 6.45 -25.85 -1.38
N LEU A 4 6.68 -25.67 -0.08
CA LEU A 4 8.03 -25.52 0.48
C LEU A 4 8.89 -26.75 0.18
N THR A 5 10.13 -26.53 -0.27
CA THR A 5 11.14 -27.59 -0.35
C THR A 5 11.56 -28.04 1.06
N PRO A 6 12.16 -29.23 1.22
CA PRO A 6 12.62 -29.70 2.53
C PRO A 6 13.58 -28.73 3.24
N GLU A 7 14.48 -28.09 2.49
CA GLU A 7 15.49 -27.17 3.02
C GLU A 7 14.82 -25.89 3.55
N LEU A 8 13.85 -25.36 2.80
CA LEU A 8 13.06 -24.21 3.23
C LEU A 8 12.16 -24.54 4.43
N ARG A 9 11.60 -25.75 4.47
CA ARG A 9 10.83 -26.21 5.63
C ARG A 9 11.71 -26.23 6.89
N GLN A 10 12.90 -26.83 6.80
CA GLN A 10 13.83 -26.87 7.93
C GLN A 10 14.25 -25.46 8.38
N ALA A 11 14.50 -24.54 7.43
CA ALA A 11 14.84 -23.16 7.73
C ALA A 11 13.69 -22.41 8.44
N VAL A 12 12.45 -22.65 8.02
CA VAL A 12 11.25 -22.10 8.68
C VAL A 12 11.09 -22.66 10.09
N ASP A 13 11.25 -23.96 10.27
CA ASP A 13 11.14 -24.61 11.58
C ASP A 13 12.21 -24.09 12.56
N ALA A 14 13.44 -23.88 12.07
CA ALA A 14 14.54 -23.32 12.86
C ALA A 14 14.35 -21.82 13.21
N ALA A 15 13.72 -21.05 12.31
CA ALA A 15 13.49 -19.62 12.52
C ALA A 15 12.28 -19.32 13.43
N GLY A 16 11.34 -20.27 13.57
CA GLY A 16 10.16 -20.12 14.42
C GLY A 16 9.27 -18.97 13.96
N GLU A 17 9.21 -17.87 14.73
CA GLU A 17 8.44 -16.67 14.36
C GLU A 17 9.23 -15.63 13.54
N GLN A 18 10.53 -15.84 13.34
CA GLN A 18 11.34 -14.88 12.59
C GLN A 18 11.25 -15.10 11.07
N PRO A 19 11.32 -14.03 10.27
CA PRO A 19 11.40 -14.14 8.82
C PRO A 19 12.65 -14.90 8.37
N VAL A 20 12.52 -15.75 7.34
CA VAL A 20 13.65 -16.51 6.79
C VAL A 20 14.26 -15.76 5.60
N PRO A 21 15.52 -15.28 5.69
CA PRO A 21 16.19 -14.70 4.55
C PRO A 21 16.66 -15.78 3.57
N ILE A 22 16.44 -15.55 2.28
CA ILE A 22 16.86 -16.42 1.19
C ILE A 22 17.73 -15.58 0.26
N ILE A 23 18.82 -16.14 -0.25
CA ILE A 23 19.66 -15.46 -1.25
C ILE A 23 19.56 -16.27 -2.53
N ASP A 24 19.23 -15.60 -3.62
CA ASP A 24 19.37 -16.16 -4.96
C ASP A 24 20.88 -16.20 -5.30
N PRO A 25 21.48 -17.37 -5.49
CA PRO A 25 22.91 -17.48 -5.76
C PRO A 25 23.33 -16.92 -7.14
N GLU A 26 22.41 -16.81 -8.10
CA GLU A 26 22.73 -16.30 -9.44
C GLU A 26 22.75 -14.77 -9.47
N THR A 27 21.79 -14.13 -8.81
CA THR A 27 21.65 -12.66 -8.77
C THR A 27 22.24 -12.03 -7.51
N ASN A 28 22.58 -12.85 -6.51
CA ASN A 28 22.92 -12.44 -5.14
C ASN A 28 21.83 -11.57 -4.48
N GLN A 29 20.60 -11.62 -5.00
CA GLN A 29 19.48 -10.85 -4.48
C GLN A 29 18.90 -11.52 -3.23
N ARG A 30 18.62 -10.72 -2.22
CA ARG A 30 18.05 -11.18 -0.96
C ARG A 30 16.53 -11.10 -0.97
N TYR A 31 15.89 -12.22 -0.67
CA TYR A 31 14.47 -12.38 -0.45
C TYR A 31 14.20 -12.70 1.02
N VAL A 32 12.95 -12.50 1.46
CA VAL A 32 12.51 -12.84 2.81
C VAL A 32 11.21 -13.63 2.70
N LEU A 33 11.19 -14.82 3.27
CA LEU A 33 9.99 -15.65 3.38
C LEU A 33 9.24 -15.30 4.67
N LEU A 34 7.96 -14.99 4.52
CA LEU A 34 7.04 -14.67 5.61
C LEU A 34 5.86 -15.62 5.57
N ARG A 35 5.29 -15.93 6.75
CA ARG A 35 3.96 -16.54 6.82
C ARG A 35 2.92 -15.61 6.19
N ALA A 36 1.94 -16.20 5.51
CA ALA A 36 0.90 -15.44 4.82
C ALA A 36 0.18 -14.47 5.77
N GLU A 37 -0.21 -14.91 6.96
CA GLU A 37 -0.89 -14.05 7.95
C GLU A 37 -0.05 -12.83 8.37
N VAL A 38 1.28 -13.00 8.47
CA VAL A 38 2.20 -11.92 8.81
C VAL A 38 2.32 -10.94 7.64
N TYR A 39 2.45 -11.47 6.42
CA TYR A 39 2.46 -10.65 5.20
C TYR A 39 1.16 -9.85 5.07
N GLU A 40 -0.01 -10.47 5.24
CA GLU A 40 -1.30 -9.78 5.12
C GLU A 40 -1.44 -8.65 6.15
N ARG A 41 -1.06 -8.89 7.40
CA ARG A 41 -1.05 -7.86 8.44
C ARG A 41 -0.12 -6.69 8.11
N LEU A 42 1.06 -6.98 7.56
CA LEU A 42 2.01 -5.96 7.15
C LEU A 42 1.55 -5.22 5.90
N HIS A 43 1.00 -5.95 4.93
CA HIS A 43 0.55 -5.42 3.65
C HIS A 43 -0.48 -4.32 3.84
N VAL A 44 -1.46 -4.50 4.73
CA VAL A 44 -2.47 -3.47 5.07
C VAL A 44 -1.85 -2.18 5.63
N LEU A 45 -0.67 -2.25 6.28
CA LEU A 45 0.03 -1.05 6.76
C LEU A 45 0.72 -0.29 5.63
N PHE A 46 1.20 -1.02 4.62
CA PHE A 46 1.85 -0.46 3.43
C PHE A 46 0.86 -0.05 2.33
N ASP A 47 -0.31 -0.69 2.29
CA ASP A 47 -1.41 -0.40 1.36
C ASP A 47 -2.15 0.91 1.73
N ARG A 48 -1.59 1.71 2.65
CA ARG A 48 -2.00 3.10 2.93
C ARG A 48 -1.31 4.13 2.05
N GLY A 49 -0.49 3.74 1.07
CA GLY A 49 0.12 4.65 0.10
C GLY A 49 0.26 3.96 -1.25
N SER A 50 -0.35 4.41 -2.34
CA SER A 50 -0.84 5.73 -2.70
C SER A 50 -2.20 5.58 -3.37
N LEU A 51 -3.20 6.33 -2.91
CA LEU A 51 -4.28 6.69 -3.83
C LEU A 51 -3.59 7.28 -5.06
N SER A 52 -3.90 6.78 -6.24
CA SER A 52 -3.50 7.43 -7.48
C SER A 52 -3.93 8.90 -7.42
N GLU A 53 -3.25 9.81 -8.09
CA GLU A 53 -3.67 11.22 -8.09
C GLU A 53 -5.14 11.38 -8.49
N ARG A 54 -5.65 10.48 -9.34
CA ARG A 54 -7.05 10.43 -9.73
C ARG A 54 -7.97 10.12 -8.55
N GLU A 55 -7.63 9.12 -7.75
CA GLU A 55 -8.42 8.76 -6.56
C GLU A 55 -8.32 9.83 -5.48
N GLN A 56 -7.15 10.45 -5.31
CA GLN A 56 -7.00 11.61 -4.42
C GLN A 56 -7.90 12.77 -4.84
N ARG A 57 -7.87 13.15 -6.13
CA ARG A 57 -8.74 14.20 -6.68
C ARG A 57 -10.21 13.87 -6.53
N PHE A 58 -10.60 12.62 -6.76
CA PHE A 58 -11.98 12.17 -6.61
C PHE A 58 -12.45 12.30 -5.15
N LEU A 59 -11.67 11.81 -4.19
CA LEU A 59 -12.03 11.92 -2.77
C LEU A 59 -12.08 13.37 -2.30
N LEU A 60 -11.16 14.22 -2.76
CA LEU A 60 -11.17 15.65 -2.45
C LEU A 60 -12.42 16.33 -3.01
N GLN A 61 -12.80 16.02 -4.25
CA GLN A 61 -14.03 16.54 -4.85
C GLN A 61 -15.28 16.09 -4.10
N GLU A 62 -15.39 14.81 -3.76
CA GLU A 62 -16.53 14.27 -3.00
C GLU A 62 -16.59 14.82 -1.57
N ALA A 63 -15.46 15.11 -0.94
CA ALA A 63 -15.41 15.81 0.34
C ALA A 63 -15.90 17.26 0.21
N GLY A 64 -15.46 17.97 -0.84
CA GLY A 64 -15.92 19.34 -1.14
C GLY A 64 -17.43 19.43 -1.34
N LYS A 65 -18.01 18.53 -2.14
CA LYS A 65 -19.48 18.46 -2.34
C LYS A 65 -20.24 18.26 -1.03
N ARG A 66 -19.77 17.35 -0.16
CA ARG A 66 -20.39 17.13 1.16
C ARG A 66 -20.28 18.35 2.08
N ALA A 67 -19.27 19.20 1.85
CA ALA A 67 -19.09 20.47 2.54
C ALA A 67 -19.83 21.64 1.86
N GLY A 68 -20.59 21.39 0.79
CA GLY A 68 -21.34 22.40 0.04
C GLY A 68 -20.49 23.26 -0.89
N TRP A 69 -19.29 22.82 -1.27
CA TRP A 69 -18.43 23.58 -2.18
C TRP A 69 -18.91 23.55 -3.64
N ASP A 70 -19.89 22.70 -3.95
CA ASP A 70 -20.60 22.69 -5.24
C ASP A 70 -21.85 23.59 -5.24
N ASP A 71 -22.13 24.29 -4.15
CA ASP A 71 -23.18 25.29 -4.10
C ASP A 71 -22.84 26.47 -5.02
N PRO A 72 -23.75 26.90 -5.92
CA PRO A 72 -23.55 28.08 -6.77
C PRO A 72 -23.19 29.35 -6.00
N GLU A 73 -23.59 29.50 -4.73
CA GLU A 73 -23.17 30.65 -3.91
C GLU A 73 -21.66 30.65 -3.62
N MET A 74 -21.02 29.49 -3.64
CA MET A 74 -19.57 29.35 -3.43
C MET A 74 -18.76 29.70 -4.69
N ASP A 75 -19.40 29.88 -5.85
CA ASP A 75 -18.71 30.26 -7.10
C ASP A 75 -18.03 31.64 -7.02
N VAL A 76 -18.47 32.49 -6.08
CA VAL A 76 -17.84 33.81 -5.82
C VAL A 76 -16.34 33.66 -5.48
N TYR A 77 -15.94 32.55 -4.86
CA TYR A 77 -14.53 32.29 -4.56
C TYR A 77 -13.71 31.96 -5.81
N ASN A 78 -14.32 31.43 -6.87
CA ASN A 78 -13.63 31.13 -8.12
C ASN A 78 -13.15 32.42 -8.83
N ASP A 79 -13.84 33.54 -8.61
CA ASP A 79 -13.47 34.84 -9.19
C ASP A 79 -12.40 35.58 -8.39
N LEU A 80 -12.14 35.12 -7.15
CA LEU A 80 -11.10 35.64 -6.28
C LEU A 80 -9.78 34.87 -6.40
N ASP A 81 -9.72 33.79 -7.19
CA ASP A 81 -8.49 33.01 -7.41
C ASP A 81 -7.48 33.82 -8.23
N PRO A 82 -6.36 34.27 -7.64
CA PRO A 82 -5.35 35.08 -8.35
C PRO A 82 -4.52 34.26 -9.36
N ARG A 83 -4.77 32.95 -9.49
CA ARG A 83 -4.12 32.05 -10.46
C ARG A 83 -4.91 31.87 -11.76
N LYS A 84 -6.10 32.49 -11.88
CA LYS A 84 -6.83 32.60 -13.15
C LYS A 84 -6.03 33.40 -14.18
#